data_AF-A0A524Q3Q1-F1
#
_entry.id   AF-A0A524Q3Q1-F1
#
_cell.length_a   1.000
_cell.length_b   1.000
_cell.length_c   1.000
_cell.angle_alpha   90.00
_cell.angle_beta   90.00
_cell.angle_gamma   90.00
#
_symmetry.space_group_name_H-M   'P 1'
#
loop_
_entity.id
_entity.type
_entity.pdbx_description
1 polymer ?
#
loop_
_entity_poly.entity_id
_entity_poly.type
_entity_poly.pdbx_seq_one_letter_code
_entity_poly.pdbx_strand_id
1 'polypeptide(L)'
;MAFRCSRPHRRFRRTGTNTMDRGTSDLDDNTPTGNRHVVPYRQEEKPFNREDCRHDHHLRLYLVAASENGHHRSIGEVMIIRGYRRGLTLFLVWMSLPIIKWGKKLSGVPVLKWIIAPFFRYPHNEVTAVPINVAVATPKSAAVPRRLLERMLVEIEDIFLLEKCICRSLHPVAGFPSDVGCIALGPAARMIHPSHGKFISPSEASAHVQRASEAGLVASVAHTWIDAVGFGIRPFSRLMFLCFCDDSSCIFRSHMKKRGANLNSAYKKLPGVSLTVKPDLCNGCGLCVDKCFAAEMRLEKGVAAMGADCKACGRCVEICPTSAISIHFEDEERLFRSLVERVRAVADVGL
;
A
#
# COMPACT_ATOMS: atom_id res chain seq x y z
N MET A 1 20.12 -41.85 4.85
CA MET A 1 19.83 -41.15 6.13
C MET A 1 18.74 -40.11 5.88
N ALA A 2 17.55 -40.30 6.46
CA ALA A 2 16.44 -39.36 6.34
C ALA A 2 16.59 -38.25 7.40
N PHE A 3 16.87 -37.02 6.98
CA PHE A 3 16.91 -35.87 7.87
C PHE A 3 15.52 -35.23 7.96
N ARG A 4 14.89 -35.33 9.14
CA ARG A 4 13.66 -34.59 9.51
C ARG A 4 13.99 -33.11 9.66
N CYS A 5 13.25 -32.24 8.96
CA CYS A 5 13.24 -30.79 9.20
C CYS A 5 12.53 -30.49 10.53
N SER A 6 13.27 -30.10 11.56
CA SER A 6 12.71 -29.60 12.83
C SER A 6 12.51 -28.08 12.79
N ARG A 7 11.37 -27.61 13.29
CA ARG A 7 11.07 -26.19 13.53
C ARG A 7 12.03 -25.62 14.59
N PRO A 8 12.48 -24.36 14.49
CA PRO A 8 13.16 -23.72 15.62
C PRO A 8 12.13 -23.32 16.67
N HIS A 9 12.18 -24.00 17.83
CA HIS A 9 11.46 -23.59 19.04
C HIS A 9 12.04 -22.27 19.58
N ARG A 10 11.25 -21.19 19.63
CA ARG A 10 11.51 -20.07 20.55
C ARG A 10 11.16 -20.55 21.97
N ARG A 11 12.16 -20.60 22.86
CA ARG A 11 12.00 -20.83 24.30
C ARG A 11 11.23 -19.66 24.91
N PHE A 12 10.00 -19.90 25.38
CA PHE A 12 9.38 -19.08 26.41
C PHE A 12 9.75 -19.68 27.77
N ARG A 13 10.50 -18.93 28.60
CA ARG A 13 10.73 -19.26 30.02
C ARG A 13 9.39 -19.14 30.76
N ARG A 14 8.91 -20.23 31.33
CA ARG A 14 7.87 -20.26 32.37
C ARG A 14 8.53 -20.14 33.74
N THR A 15 8.03 -19.21 34.56
CA THR A 15 8.12 -19.20 36.03
C THR A 15 6.67 -19.00 36.48
N GLY A 16 5.91 -20.05 36.85
CA GLY A 16 5.70 -20.54 38.23
C GLY A 16 4.70 -19.64 38.99
N THR A 17 3.38 -19.92 39.07
CA THR A 17 2.63 -20.64 40.17
C THR A 17 3.02 -20.17 41.57
N ASN A 18 2.18 -19.81 42.55
CA ASN A 18 0.74 -19.85 42.91
C ASN A 18 0.42 -18.54 43.70
N THR A 19 -0.76 -18.14 44.19
CA THR A 19 -1.81 -18.80 45.00
C THR A 19 -3.03 -17.85 45.15
N MET A 20 -4.18 -18.46 45.47
CA MET A 20 -5.50 -17.91 45.83
C MET A 20 -5.52 -16.65 46.73
N ASP A 21 -6.53 -15.78 46.57
CA ASP A 21 -7.57 -15.62 47.61
C ASP A 21 -8.85 -14.89 47.13
N ARG A 22 -9.95 -15.13 47.86
CA ARG A 22 -11.37 -14.85 47.61
C ARG A 22 -11.77 -13.36 47.72
N GLY A 23 -12.91 -13.01 47.12
CA GLY A 23 -13.70 -11.81 47.48
C GLY A 23 -14.91 -11.58 46.58
N THR A 24 -16.09 -11.64 47.16
CA THR A 24 -17.46 -11.72 46.60
C THR A 24 -18.14 -10.36 46.32
N SER A 25 -19.34 -10.43 45.70
CA SER A 25 -20.49 -9.49 45.61
C SER A 25 -20.75 -8.95 44.18
N ASP A 26 -21.78 -9.45 43.47
CA ASP A 26 -23.20 -8.97 43.45
C ASP A 26 -23.30 -7.65 42.63
N LEU A 27 -24.10 -7.45 41.58
CA LEU A 27 -25.44 -7.93 41.22
C LEU A 27 -25.75 -7.56 39.75
N ASP A 28 -26.81 -8.20 39.25
CA ASP A 28 -27.77 -7.76 38.23
C ASP A 28 -27.76 -8.34 36.81
N ASP A 29 -28.91 -8.96 36.58
CA ASP A 29 -29.41 -9.86 35.56
C ASP A 29 -30.18 -9.05 34.51
N ASN A 30 -29.95 -9.34 33.22
CA ASN A 30 -30.97 -9.26 32.16
C ASN A 30 -30.38 -9.63 30.79
N THR A 31 -30.54 -10.89 30.42
CA THR A 31 -30.36 -11.39 29.05
C THR A 31 -31.72 -11.62 28.40
N PRO A 32 -31.95 -11.15 27.16
CA PRO A 32 -32.87 -11.81 26.24
C PRO A 32 -32.09 -12.77 25.34
N THR A 33 -32.54 -14.02 25.38
CA THR A 33 -32.07 -15.17 24.63
C THR A 33 -32.22 -14.98 23.12
N GLY A 34 -31.13 -15.19 22.38
CA GLY A 34 -31.11 -15.22 20.91
C GLY A 34 -30.04 -16.19 20.44
N ASN A 35 -30.47 -17.38 20.02
CA ASN A 35 -29.66 -18.49 19.51
C ASN A 35 -28.51 -18.04 18.59
N ARG A 36 -27.26 -18.18 19.06
CA ARG A 36 -26.09 -18.28 18.18
C ARG A 36 -25.69 -19.75 18.07
N HIS A 37 -26.11 -20.39 16.98
CA HIS A 37 -25.43 -21.58 16.50
C HIS A 37 -23.99 -21.19 16.15
N VAL A 38 -23.04 -21.57 17.00
CA VAL A 38 -21.61 -21.52 16.71
C VAL A 38 -21.31 -22.68 15.77
N VAL A 39 -21.20 -22.38 14.48
CA VAL A 39 -20.65 -23.34 13.49
C VAL A 39 -19.13 -23.28 13.62
N PRO A 40 -18.45 -24.39 13.97
CA PRO A 40 -16.99 -24.39 14.06
C PRO A 40 -16.40 -24.29 12.65
N TYR A 41 -15.67 -23.21 12.38
CA TYR A 41 -14.91 -23.02 11.15
C TYR A 41 -13.71 -23.99 11.15
N ARG A 42 -13.87 -25.10 10.44
CA ARG A 42 -12.79 -26.04 10.15
C ARG A 42 -11.84 -25.36 9.17
N GLN A 43 -10.65 -24.96 9.63
CA GLN A 43 -9.56 -24.58 8.73
C GLN A 43 -9.18 -25.82 7.92
N GLU A 44 -9.57 -25.85 6.65
CA GLU A 44 -8.97 -26.77 5.68
C GLU A 44 -7.55 -26.27 5.40
N GLU A 45 -6.57 -26.93 6.02
CA GLU A 45 -5.16 -26.79 5.68
C GLU A 45 -4.96 -27.20 4.22
N LYS A 46 -4.66 -26.22 3.34
CA LYS A 46 -4.20 -26.55 1.99
C LYS A 46 -2.87 -27.29 2.07
N PRO A 47 -2.68 -28.38 1.29
CA PRO A 47 -1.44 -29.14 1.31
C PRO A 47 -0.29 -28.30 0.75
N PHE A 48 0.77 -28.17 1.55
CA PHE A 48 2.05 -27.58 1.18
C PHE A 48 2.67 -28.38 0.02
N ASN A 49 2.80 -27.76 -1.16
CA ASN A 49 3.39 -28.40 -2.33
C ASN A 49 4.93 -28.46 -2.17
N ARG A 50 5.51 -29.66 -2.29
CA ARG A 50 6.94 -29.95 -2.09
C ARG A 50 7.86 -29.36 -3.18
N GLU A 51 7.30 -28.76 -4.23
CA GLU A 51 8.07 -28.16 -5.33
C GLU A 51 8.69 -26.80 -4.98
N ASP A 52 8.10 -26.03 -4.04
CA ASP A 52 8.64 -24.74 -3.58
C ASP A 52 9.93 -24.87 -2.76
N CYS A 53 10.27 -26.06 -2.27
CA CYS A 53 11.52 -26.30 -1.54
C CYS A 53 12.75 -26.56 -2.42
N ARG A 54 12.61 -26.76 -3.75
CA ARG A 54 13.76 -27.12 -4.59
C ARG A 54 14.70 -25.97 -4.95
N HIS A 55 14.30 -24.72 -4.75
CA HIS A 55 15.17 -23.57 -5.03
C HIS A 55 16.03 -23.10 -3.85
N ASP A 56 15.81 -23.64 -2.65
CA ASP A 56 16.57 -23.23 -1.44
C ASP A 56 17.75 -24.17 -1.12
N HIS A 57 17.85 -25.31 -1.81
CA HIS A 57 18.95 -26.26 -1.61
C HIS A 57 20.26 -25.88 -2.31
N HIS A 58 20.21 -25.00 -3.32
CA HIS A 58 21.43 -24.56 -4.02
C HIS A 58 22.26 -23.55 -3.22
N LEU A 59 21.66 -22.81 -2.27
CA LEU A 59 22.40 -21.85 -1.45
C LEU A 59 23.14 -22.48 -0.26
N ARG A 60 22.66 -23.62 0.26
CA ARG A 60 23.27 -24.27 1.44
C ARG A 60 24.42 -25.22 1.12
N LEU A 61 24.51 -25.76 -0.10
CA LEU A 61 25.61 -26.65 -0.50
C LEU A 61 26.94 -25.89 -0.72
N TYR A 62 26.91 -24.59 -1.01
CA TYR A 62 28.11 -23.80 -1.22
C TYR A 62 28.81 -23.36 0.09
N LEU A 63 28.12 -23.38 1.23
CA LEU A 63 28.69 -22.93 2.51
C LEU A 63 29.48 -24.01 3.25
N VAL A 64 29.34 -25.30 2.89
CA VAL A 64 30.05 -26.39 3.58
C VAL A 64 31.34 -26.82 2.85
N ALA A 65 31.48 -26.52 1.56
CA ALA A 65 32.66 -26.91 0.77
C ALA A 65 33.85 -25.94 0.89
N ALA A 66 33.72 -24.82 1.61
CA ALA A 66 34.74 -23.76 1.70
C ALA A 66 35.61 -23.82 2.97
N SER A 67 35.55 -24.90 3.76
CA SER A 67 36.31 -25.03 5.01
C SER A 67 37.53 -25.96 4.94
N GLU A 68 37.80 -26.60 3.81
CA GLU A 68 38.97 -27.48 3.65
C GLU A 68 39.75 -27.04 2.41
N ASN A 69 41.02 -26.69 2.63
CA ASN A 69 42.01 -26.17 1.67
C ASN A 69 42.10 -24.65 1.61
N GLY A 70 42.91 -24.12 2.54
CA GLY A 70 43.40 -22.75 2.48
C GLY A 70 44.16 -22.49 1.18
N HIS A 71 43.64 -21.58 0.37
CA HIS A 71 44.37 -20.74 -0.57
C HIS A 71 43.53 -19.48 -0.79
N HIS A 72 44.06 -18.34 -0.36
CA HIS A 72 43.49 -17.01 -0.60
C HIS A 72 43.30 -16.78 -2.11
N ARG A 73 42.05 -16.75 -2.58
CA ARG A 73 41.67 -16.11 -3.85
C ARG A 73 40.43 -15.26 -3.63
N SER A 74 40.49 -14.05 -4.18
CA SER A 74 39.53 -12.97 -4.14
C SER A 74 38.06 -13.42 -4.13
N ILE A 75 37.33 -12.89 -3.16
CA ILE A 75 35.87 -12.99 -3.01
C ILE A 75 35.23 -12.59 -4.35
N GLY A 76 34.62 -13.57 -5.02
CA GLY A 76 33.86 -13.33 -6.24
C GLY A 76 32.72 -12.37 -5.94
N GLU A 77 32.61 -11.31 -6.73
CA GLU A 77 31.41 -10.47 -6.77
C GLU A 77 30.20 -11.38 -6.97
N VAL A 78 29.35 -11.48 -5.94
CA VAL A 78 27.99 -11.96 -6.12
C VAL A 78 27.39 -11.04 -7.18
N MET A 79 27.14 -11.56 -8.37
CA MET A 79 26.47 -10.81 -9.44
C MET A 79 25.07 -10.48 -8.94
N ILE A 80 24.92 -9.33 -8.29
CA ILE A 80 23.64 -8.79 -7.87
C ILE A 80 22.86 -8.60 -9.16
N ILE A 81 21.82 -9.42 -9.38
CA ILE A 81 20.89 -9.22 -10.48
C ILE A 81 20.22 -7.87 -10.23
N ARG A 82 20.74 -6.84 -10.91
CA ARG A 82 20.22 -5.48 -10.86
C ARG A 82 19.08 -5.35 -11.86
N GLY A 83 18.04 -4.66 -11.43
CA GLY A 83 16.95 -4.22 -12.28
C GLY A 83 17.42 -3.21 -13.33
N TYR A 84 16.47 -2.73 -14.12
CA TYR A 84 16.74 -1.86 -15.26
C TYR A 84 17.28 -0.49 -14.83
N ARG A 85 18.23 0.03 -15.60
CA ARG A 85 18.70 1.42 -15.47
C ARG A 85 17.54 2.38 -15.73
N ARG A 86 17.61 3.57 -15.13
CA ARG A 86 16.56 4.60 -15.21
C ARG A 86 16.14 4.96 -16.62
N GLY A 87 17.08 5.10 -17.55
CA GLY A 87 16.76 5.38 -18.96
C GLY A 87 15.90 4.28 -19.59
N LEU A 88 16.24 3.01 -19.35
CA LEU A 88 15.47 1.88 -19.86
C LEU A 88 14.09 1.78 -19.19
N THR A 89 14.01 1.94 -17.87
CA THR A 89 12.70 1.97 -17.16
C THR A 89 11.81 3.10 -17.70
N LEU A 90 12.34 4.32 -17.84
CA LEU A 90 11.59 5.44 -18.39
C LEU A 90 11.10 5.16 -19.81
N PHE A 91 11.95 4.56 -20.65
CA PHE A 91 11.57 4.15 -22.00
C PHE A 91 10.45 3.10 -22.00
N LEU A 92 10.55 2.04 -21.18
CA LEU A 92 9.53 0.99 -21.08
C LEU A 92 8.18 1.54 -20.57
N VAL A 93 8.22 2.40 -19.55
CA VAL A 93 7.01 3.05 -19.04
C VAL A 93 6.44 3.99 -20.09
N TRP A 94 7.26 4.83 -20.72
CA TRP A 94 6.83 5.74 -21.79
C TRP A 94 6.16 5.00 -22.95
N MET A 95 6.74 3.90 -23.41
CA MET A 95 6.18 3.07 -24.49
C MET A 95 4.84 2.41 -24.11
N SER A 96 4.68 2.02 -22.85
CA SER A 96 3.46 1.35 -22.38
C SER A 96 2.35 2.31 -21.96
N LEU A 97 2.67 3.56 -21.61
CA LEU A 97 1.72 4.56 -21.11
C LEU A 97 0.52 4.83 -22.04
N PRO A 98 0.66 4.96 -23.37
CA PRO A 98 -0.48 5.13 -24.27
C PRO A 98 -1.47 3.98 -24.17
N ILE A 99 -0.96 2.74 -24.14
CA ILE A 99 -1.76 1.51 -24.03
C ILE A 99 -2.48 1.48 -22.68
N ILE A 100 -1.78 1.80 -21.59
CA ILE A 100 -2.35 1.82 -20.26
C ILE A 100 -3.44 2.90 -20.14
N LYS A 101 -3.19 4.11 -20.65
CA LYS A 101 -4.20 5.19 -20.66
C LYS A 101 -5.43 4.81 -21.46
N TRP A 102 -5.25 4.22 -22.65
CA TRP A 102 -6.36 3.73 -23.47
C TRP A 102 -7.13 2.61 -22.76
N GLY A 103 -6.43 1.62 -22.20
CA GLY A 103 -7.03 0.54 -21.42
C GLY A 103 -7.84 1.08 -20.24
N LYS A 104 -7.34 2.08 -19.51
CA LYS A 104 -8.11 2.72 -18.44
C LYS A 104 -9.34 3.47 -18.95
N LYS A 105 -9.19 4.29 -20.00
CA LYS A 105 -10.29 5.06 -20.60
C LYS A 105 -11.42 4.16 -21.11
N LEU A 106 -11.06 2.97 -21.60
CA LEU A 106 -11.98 1.97 -22.14
C LEU A 106 -12.41 0.92 -21.10
N SER A 107 -11.88 0.96 -19.88
CA SER A 107 -12.14 -0.09 -18.88
C SER A 107 -13.62 -0.22 -18.50
N GLY A 108 -14.41 0.86 -18.63
CA GLY A 108 -15.85 0.87 -18.44
C GLY A 108 -16.68 0.43 -19.64
N VAL A 109 -16.08 0.17 -20.82
CA VAL A 109 -16.81 -0.21 -22.04
C VAL A 109 -17.09 -1.73 -22.03
N PRO A 110 -18.35 -2.18 -22.12
CA PRO A 110 -18.72 -3.59 -21.94
C PRO A 110 -17.96 -4.58 -22.84
N VAL A 111 -17.75 -4.24 -24.12
CA VAL A 111 -17.10 -5.10 -25.12
C VAL A 111 -15.60 -5.27 -24.85
N LEU A 112 -14.94 -4.24 -24.30
CA LEU A 112 -13.49 -4.20 -24.12
C LEU A 112 -13.04 -4.68 -22.74
N LYS A 113 -14.00 -4.96 -21.85
CA LYS A 113 -13.79 -5.41 -20.47
C LYS A 113 -12.88 -6.64 -20.38
N TRP A 114 -13.05 -7.64 -21.25
CA TRP A 114 -12.30 -8.89 -21.20
C TRP A 114 -10.82 -8.75 -21.58
N ILE A 115 -10.51 -7.80 -22.46
CA ILE A 115 -9.13 -7.52 -22.91
C ILE A 115 -8.36 -6.73 -21.84
N ILE A 116 -9.04 -5.82 -21.15
CA ILE A 116 -8.43 -4.91 -20.18
C ILE A 116 -8.33 -5.55 -18.78
N ALA A 117 -9.21 -6.50 -18.47
CA ALA A 117 -9.30 -7.12 -17.16
C ALA A 117 -7.98 -7.68 -16.59
N PRO A 118 -7.13 -8.38 -17.37
CA PRO A 118 -5.88 -8.95 -16.84
C PRO A 118 -4.90 -7.89 -16.30
N PHE A 119 -4.88 -6.69 -16.87
CA PHE A 119 -3.91 -5.65 -16.51
C PHE A 119 -4.15 -5.05 -15.13
N PHE A 120 -5.41 -4.92 -14.72
CA PHE A 120 -5.83 -4.30 -13.45
C PHE A 120 -6.44 -5.32 -12.47
N ARG A 121 -6.20 -6.62 -12.69
CA ARG A 121 -6.84 -7.68 -11.90
C ARG A 121 -6.29 -7.70 -10.48
N TYR A 122 -7.19 -7.84 -9.52
CA TYR A 122 -6.88 -8.19 -8.14
C TYR A 122 -6.44 -9.67 -8.03
N PRO A 123 -5.43 -10.06 -7.22
CA PRO A 123 -4.66 -9.24 -6.26
C PRO A 123 -3.36 -8.64 -6.83
N HIS A 124 -3.03 -8.86 -8.10
CA HIS A 124 -1.78 -8.37 -8.72
C HIS A 124 -1.66 -6.83 -8.78
N ASN A 125 -2.77 -6.12 -8.56
CA ASN A 125 -2.80 -4.68 -8.38
C ASN A 125 -3.66 -4.36 -7.15
N GLU A 126 -3.02 -3.93 -6.07
CA GLU A 126 -3.69 -3.34 -4.92
C GLU A 126 -3.05 -1.99 -4.58
N VAL A 127 -3.86 -0.94 -4.60
CA VAL A 127 -3.46 0.43 -4.29
C VAL A 127 -4.41 0.98 -3.24
N THR A 128 -3.88 1.29 -2.07
CA THR A 128 -4.65 1.84 -0.94
C THR A 128 -4.35 3.31 -0.77
N ALA A 129 -5.37 4.17 -0.87
CA ALA A 129 -5.24 5.60 -0.63
C ALA A 129 -5.06 5.90 0.86
N VAL A 130 -4.03 6.71 1.18
CA VAL A 130 -3.77 7.23 2.52
C VAL A 130 -3.79 8.76 2.43
N PRO A 131 -4.82 9.43 2.97
CA PRO A 131 -4.98 10.88 2.86
C PRO A 131 -4.01 11.59 3.82
N ILE A 132 -2.79 11.87 3.36
CA ILE A 132 -1.76 12.55 4.18
C ILE A 132 -1.94 14.07 4.22
N ASN A 133 -2.52 14.66 3.17
CA ASN A 133 -2.73 16.10 3.03
C ASN A 133 -4.15 16.51 3.41
N VAL A 134 -4.55 16.27 4.67
CA VAL A 134 -5.82 16.76 5.21
C VAL A 134 -5.63 17.29 6.62
N ALA A 135 -6.03 18.54 6.84
CA ALA A 135 -6.18 19.06 8.18
C ALA A 135 -7.45 18.47 8.81
N VAL A 136 -7.35 17.99 10.04
CA VAL A 136 -8.49 17.48 10.82
C VAL A 136 -8.76 18.47 11.94
N ALA A 137 -10.03 18.72 12.25
CA ALA A 137 -10.48 19.70 13.24
C ALA A 137 -10.01 19.43 14.69
N THR A 138 -9.25 18.36 14.93
CA THR A 138 -8.67 18.05 16.25
C THR A 138 -7.15 17.92 16.17
N PRO A 139 -6.39 18.56 17.09
CA PRO A 139 -4.92 18.57 17.07
C PRO A 139 -4.29 17.16 17.09
N LYS A 140 -4.97 16.18 17.71
CA LYS A 140 -4.50 14.79 17.80
C LYS A 140 -4.80 13.96 16.55
N SER A 141 -5.73 14.35 15.67
CA SER A 141 -6.17 13.53 14.53
C SER A 141 -5.60 13.98 13.18
N ALA A 142 -5.12 15.23 13.07
CA ALA A 142 -4.55 15.80 11.85
C ALA A 142 -3.24 15.16 11.40
N ALA A 143 -2.64 14.32 12.24
CA ALA A 143 -1.41 13.58 11.95
C ALA A 143 -1.63 12.07 11.78
N VAL A 144 -2.85 11.54 11.93
CA VAL A 144 -3.07 10.07 11.97
C VAL A 144 -2.53 9.40 10.70
N PRO A 145 -2.93 9.77 9.47
CA PRO A 145 -2.44 9.08 8.27
C PRO A 145 -0.92 9.17 8.07
N ARG A 146 -0.29 10.29 8.48
CA ARG A 146 1.17 10.44 8.44
C ARG A 146 1.85 9.53 9.45
N ARG A 147 1.40 9.55 10.71
CA ARG A 147 1.93 8.70 11.79
C ARG A 147 1.79 7.20 11.48
N LEU A 148 0.70 6.79 10.82
CA LEU A 148 0.55 5.41 10.35
C LEU A 148 1.67 5.01 9.38
N LEU A 149 2.00 5.89 8.43
CA LEU A 149 3.09 5.64 7.48
C LEU A 149 4.45 5.72 8.16
N GLU A 150 4.67 6.69 9.05
CA GLU A 150 5.92 6.82 9.83
C GLU A 150 6.18 5.56 10.66
N ARG A 151 5.18 5.05 11.38
CA ARG A 151 5.28 3.79 12.14
C ARG A 151 5.57 2.60 11.22
N MET A 152 4.87 2.50 10.10
CA MET A 152 5.11 1.44 9.11
C MET A 152 6.53 1.48 8.56
N LEU A 153 7.07 2.67 8.30
CA LEU A 153 8.43 2.85 7.77
C LEU A 153 9.52 2.49 8.78
N VAL A 154 9.27 2.65 10.09
CA VAL A 154 10.20 2.22 11.14
C VAL A 154 10.34 0.70 11.21
N GLU A 155 9.30 -0.04 10.82
CA GLU A 155 9.28 -1.50 10.85
C GLU A 155 9.94 -2.15 9.60
N ILE A 156 10.24 -1.37 8.55
CA ILE A 156 10.79 -1.87 7.28
C ILE A 156 12.30 -1.63 7.20
N GLU A 157 13.06 -2.69 6.90
CA GLU A 157 14.53 -2.62 6.73
C GLU A 157 14.94 -1.95 5.41
N ASP A 158 14.31 -2.35 4.31
CA ASP A 158 14.69 -1.92 2.96
C ASP A 158 13.81 -0.75 2.48
N ILE A 159 14.37 0.46 2.55
CA ILE A 159 13.70 1.70 2.16
C ILE A 159 14.53 2.41 1.07
N PHE A 160 14.11 2.28 -0.19
CA PHE A 160 14.77 2.91 -1.32
C PHE A 160 13.95 4.09 -1.84
N LEU A 161 14.49 5.30 -1.73
CA LEU A 161 13.86 6.51 -2.25
C LEU A 161 14.24 6.73 -3.71
N LEU A 162 13.23 6.82 -4.58
CA LEU A 162 13.41 7.31 -5.95
C LEU A 162 13.65 8.83 -5.94
N GLU A 163 14.67 9.28 -6.66
CA GLU A 163 15.01 10.71 -6.77
C GLU A 163 13.92 11.51 -7.50
N LYS A 164 13.24 10.89 -8.48
CA LYS A 164 12.10 11.49 -9.18
C LYS A 164 10.94 10.52 -9.30
N CYS A 165 9.72 11.06 -9.30
CA CYS A 165 8.53 10.29 -9.61
C CYS A 165 8.52 9.94 -11.11
N ILE A 166 8.49 8.64 -11.43
CA ILE A 166 8.49 8.16 -12.81
C ILE A 166 7.27 8.68 -13.59
N CYS A 167 6.07 8.61 -13.00
CA CYS A 167 4.83 9.05 -13.64
C CYS A 167 4.83 10.56 -13.94
N ARG A 168 5.19 11.39 -12.96
CA ARG A 168 5.26 12.86 -13.13
C ARG A 168 6.41 13.28 -14.05
N SER A 169 7.52 12.55 -14.07
CA SER A 169 8.63 12.85 -14.99
C SER A 169 8.21 12.67 -16.45
N LEU A 170 7.33 11.70 -16.75
CA LEU A 170 6.82 11.44 -18.09
C LEU A 170 5.63 12.33 -18.46
N HIS A 171 4.86 12.77 -17.46
CA HIS A 171 3.72 13.67 -17.63
C HIS A 171 3.77 14.77 -16.57
N PRO A 172 4.58 15.82 -16.76
CA PRO A 172 4.69 16.91 -15.80
C PRO A 172 3.36 17.65 -15.66
N VAL A 173 3.04 18.05 -14.43
CA VAL A 173 1.84 18.81 -14.10
C VAL A 173 2.23 20.01 -13.27
N ALA A 174 1.73 21.19 -13.65
CA ALA A 174 1.97 22.42 -12.93
C ALA A 174 1.49 22.31 -11.47
N GLY A 175 2.29 22.82 -10.53
CA GLY A 175 1.99 22.80 -9.11
C GLY A 175 2.37 21.53 -8.37
N PHE A 176 2.83 20.46 -9.05
CA PHE A 176 3.28 19.23 -8.38
C PHE A 176 4.75 18.89 -8.70
N PRO A 177 5.62 18.79 -7.68
CA PRO A 177 7.05 18.56 -7.89
C PRO A 177 7.35 17.14 -8.40
N SER A 178 8.18 17.05 -9.44
CA SER A 178 8.63 15.76 -9.99
C SER A 178 9.73 15.09 -9.16
N ASP A 179 10.44 15.85 -8.32
CA ASP A 179 11.50 15.37 -7.43
C ASP A 179 10.97 14.77 -6.11
N VAL A 180 9.65 14.75 -5.91
CA VAL A 180 9.02 13.93 -4.87
C VAL A 180 8.76 12.54 -5.44
N GLY A 181 9.77 11.67 -5.43
CA GLY A 181 9.67 10.30 -5.93
C GLY A 181 8.97 9.33 -4.97
N CYS A 182 8.58 8.16 -5.46
CA CYS A 182 8.02 7.09 -4.63
C CYS A 182 9.12 6.43 -3.79
N ILE A 183 8.73 5.76 -2.71
CA ILE A 183 9.62 4.95 -1.88
C ILE A 183 9.32 3.48 -2.20
N ALA A 184 10.32 2.73 -2.65
CA ALA A 184 10.25 1.29 -2.77
C ALA A 184 10.61 0.64 -1.43
N LEU A 185 9.83 -0.36 -1.05
CA LEU A 185 9.85 -1.02 0.25
C LEU A 185 10.03 -2.52 0.07
N GLY A 186 10.85 -3.12 0.93
CA GLY A 186 11.06 -4.56 1.04
C GLY A 186 12.29 -5.09 0.28
N PRO A 187 12.63 -6.36 0.49
CA PRO A 187 13.93 -6.93 0.06
C PRO A 187 14.23 -6.82 -1.43
N ALA A 188 13.20 -6.85 -2.28
CA ALA A 188 13.38 -6.72 -3.72
C ALA A 188 13.79 -5.29 -4.15
N ALA A 189 13.65 -4.29 -3.28
CA ALA A 189 14.15 -2.92 -3.53
C ALA A 189 15.68 -2.88 -3.69
N ARG A 190 16.42 -3.85 -3.10
CA ARG A 190 17.89 -4.00 -3.29
C ARG A 190 18.30 -4.23 -4.74
N MET A 191 17.36 -4.67 -5.58
CA MET A 191 17.61 -4.85 -7.01
C MET A 191 17.43 -3.56 -7.80
N ILE A 192 16.79 -2.52 -7.25
CA ILE A 192 16.58 -1.26 -7.98
C ILE A 192 17.94 -0.67 -8.36
N HIS A 193 18.11 -0.36 -9.64
CA HIS A 193 19.36 0.19 -10.13
C HIS A 193 19.64 1.57 -9.47
N PRO A 194 20.86 1.86 -8.96
CA PRO A 194 21.19 3.10 -8.24
C PRO A 194 20.94 4.40 -9.03
N SER A 195 20.85 4.32 -10.37
CA SER A 195 20.46 5.47 -11.21
C SER A 195 19.07 6.04 -10.89
N HIS A 196 18.25 5.29 -10.14
CA HIS A 196 16.91 5.70 -9.75
C HIS A 196 16.87 6.49 -8.44
N GLY A 197 17.88 6.35 -7.58
CA GLY A 197 17.86 6.94 -6.24
C GLY A 197 18.79 6.23 -5.27
N LYS A 198 18.41 6.23 -3.98
CA LYS A 198 19.27 5.75 -2.89
C LYS A 198 18.46 5.11 -1.76
N PHE A 199 19.12 4.24 -1.00
CA PHE A 199 18.62 3.81 0.30
C PHE A 199 18.65 4.97 1.29
N ILE A 200 17.63 5.03 2.14
CA ILE A 200 17.46 6.08 3.15
C ILE A 200 17.02 5.47 4.48
N SER A 201 17.24 6.22 5.56
CA SER A 201 16.75 5.87 6.90
C SER A 201 15.23 6.07 7.04
N PRO A 202 14.59 5.45 8.05
CA PRO A 202 13.18 5.70 8.37
C PRO A 202 12.88 7.18 8.65
N SER A 203 13.79 7.92 9.29
CA SER A 203 13.59 9.35 9.56
C SER A 203 13.64 10.20 8.28
N GLU A 204 14.56 9.92 7.36
CA GLU A 204 14.57 10.53 6.02
C GLU A 204 13.28 10.21 5.24
N ALA A 205 12.76 8.98 5.38
CA ALA A 205 11.54 8.56 4.71
C ALA A 205 10.31 9.32 5.26
N SER A 206 10.22 9.47 6.58
CA SER A 206 9.19 10.28 7.24
C SER A 206 9.26 11.75 6.83
N ALA A 207 10.47 12.33 6.75
CA ALA A 207 10.64 13.70 6.24
C ALA A 207 10.19 13.84 4.78
N HIS A 208 10.40 12.81 3.95
CA HIS A 208 9.92 12.79 2.57
C HIS A 208 8.38 12.67 2.48
N VAL A 209 7.75 11.88 3.36
CA VAL A 209 6.28 11.82 3.49
C VAL A 209 5.72 13.19 3.86
N GLN A 210 6.37 13.91 4.79
CA GLN A 210 6.00 15.26 5.18
C GLN A 210 6.07 16.24 3.99
N ARG A 211 7.18 16.23 3.26
CA ARG A 211 7.35 17.05 2.04
C ARG A 211 6.28 16.73 0.99
N ALA A 212 5.93 15.45 0.83
CA ALA A 212 4.86 15.05 -0.08
C ALA A 212 3.50 15.60 0.34
N SER A 213 3.21 15.58 1.66
CA SER A 213 1.99 16.17 2.22
C SER A 213 1.93 17.68 1.94
N GLU A 214 3.00 18.41 2.22
CA GLU A 214 3.09 19.87 1.99
C GLU A 214 2.93 20.24 0.51
N ALA A 215 3.37 19.35 -0.40
CA ALA A 215 3.17 19.49 -1.83
C ALA A 215 1.75 19.14 -2.33
N GLY A 216 0.81 18.86 -1.42
CA GLY A 216 -0.57 18.56 -1.76
C GLY A 216 -0.80 17.18 -2.39
N LEU A 217 0.14 16.24 -2.18
CA LEU A 217 0.07 14.90 -2.75
C LEU A 217 -0.71 13.93 -1.86
N VAL A 218 -1.30 12.92 -2.49
CA VAL A 218 -1.94 11.81 -1.77
C VAL A 218 -0.98 10.62 -1.72
N ALA A 219 -0.74 10.09 -0.52
CA ALA A 219 0.02 8.86 -0.37
C ALA A 219 -0.81 7.66 -0.83
N SER A 220 -0.16 6.67 -1.42
CA SER A 220 -0.78 5.41 -1.79
C SER A 220 0.18 4.26 -1.53
N VAL A 221 -0.25 3.30 -0.71
CA VAL A 221 0.47 2.05 -0.51
C VAL A 221 0.08 1.12 -1.65
N ALA A 222 1.04 0.76 -2.49
CA ALA A 222 0.82 0.14 -3.78
C ALA A 222 1.66 -1.13 -3.94
N HIS A 223 1.00 -2.24 -4.23
CA HIS A 223 1.62 -3.48 -4.68
C HIS A 223 1.09 -3.80 -6.07
N THR A 224 1.88 -3.48 -7.10
CA THR A 224 1.42 -3.56 -8.49
C THR A 224 2.46 -4.21 -9.39
N TRP A 225 2.03 -5.25 -10.13
CA TRP A 225 2.94 -6.07 -10.94
C TRP A 225 3.67 -5.27 -12.02
N ILE A 226 3.05 -4.18 -12.50
CA ILE A 226 3.63 -3.29 -13.49
C ILE A 226 4.90 -2.60 -12.98
N ASP A 227 5.01 -2.35 -11.67
CA ASP A 227 6.23 -1.78 -11.10
C ASP A 227 7.37 -2.80 -11.20
N ALA A 228 7.12 -4.06 -10.80
CA ALA A 228 8.13 -5.12 -10.91
C ALA A 228 8.61 -5.32 -12.36
N VAL A 229 7.70 -5.24 -13.34
CA VAL A 229 8.06 -5.30 -14.76
C VAL A 229 8.84 -4.06 -15.19
N GLY A 230 8.38 -2.86 -14.86
CA GLY A 230 9.02 -1.60 -15.27
C GLY A 230 10.43 -1.42 -14.70
N PHE A 231 10.69 -1.95 -13.51
CA PHE A 231 12.02 -1.94 -12.90
C PHE A 231 12.82 -3.22 -13.16
N GLY A 232 12.25 -4.27 -13.76
CA GLY A 232 12.94 -5.53 -14.01
C GLY A 232 13.28 -6.30 -12.72
N ILE A 233 12.38 -6.32 -11.75
CA ILE A 233 12.59 -6.83 -10.39
C ILE A 233 11.79 -8.10 -10.15
N ARG A 234 12.42 -9.08 -9.46
CA ARG A 234 11.77 -10.31 -8.99
C ARG A 234 12.37 -10.77 -7.65
N PRO A 235 11.61 -11.39 -6.74
CA PRO A 235 10.19 -11.71 -6.87
C PRO A 235 9.29 -10.48 -6.63
N PHE A 236 8.18 -10.40 -7.37
CA PHE A 236 7.19 -9.32 -7.23
C PHE A 236 6.64 -9.23 -5.81
N SER A 237 6.38 -10.36 -5.15
CA SER A 237 5.84 -10.44 -3.80
C SER A 237 6.69 -9.76 -2.72
N ARG A 238 7.95 -9.45 -2.99
CA ARG A 238 8.87 -8.82 -2.02
C ARG A 238 9.15 -7.34 -2.33
N LEU A 239 8.27 -6.73 -3.12
CA LEU A 239 8.33 -5.32 -3.52
C LEU A 239 7.00 -4.63 -3.24
N MET A 240 7.05 -3.48 -2.58
CA MET A 240 5.91 -2.58 -2.44
C MET A 240 6.37 -1.15 -2.68
N PHE A 241 5.46 -0.28 -3.08
CA PHE A 241 5.73 1.15 -3.20
C PHE A 241 4.82 1.96 -2.28
N LEU A 242 5.42 2.92 -1.59
CA LEU A 242 4.72 4.08 -1.06
C LEU A 242 4.83 5.22 -2.08
N CYS A 243 3.75 5.45 -2.81
CA CYS A 243 3.67 6.44 -3.88
C CYS A 243 3.06 7.75 -3.39
N PHE A 244 3.50 8.89 -3.94
CA PHE A 244 2.96 10.22 -3.64
C PHE A 244 2.38 10.84 -4.91
N CYS A 245 1.08 10.71 -5.08
CA CYS A 245 0.43 10.87 -6.37
C CYS A 245 -0.45 12.12 -6.44
N ASP A 246 -0.41 12.79 -7.59
CA ASP A 246 -1.44 13.71 -8.04
C ASP A 246 -2.51 12.95 -8.86
N ASP A 247 -3.58 13.65 -9.27
CA ASP A 247 -4.74 13.05 -9.94
C ASP A 247 -4.56 12.87 -11.45
N SER A 248 -3.56 13.51 -12.03
CA SER A 248 -3.39 13.67 -13.48
C SER A 248 -2.29 12.78 -14.06
N SER A 249 -1.12 12.76 -13.42
CA SER A 249 0.08 12.09 -13.91
C SER A 249 0.09 10.62 -13.52
N CYS A 250 -0.45 10.31 -12.34
CA CYS A 250 -0.39 8.97 -11.77
C CYS A 250 -1.08 7.94 -12.66
N ILE A 251 -0.39 6.82 -12.89
CA ILE A 251 -0.87 5.69 -13.69
C ILE A 251 -2.11 5.01 -13.09
N PHE A 252 -2.38 5.14 -11.79
CA PHE A 252 -3.60 4.62 -11.15
C PHE A 252 -4.67 5.69 -10.97
N ARG A 253 -4.33 6.93 -10.59
CA ARG A 253 -5.35 7.97 -10.32
C ARG A 253 -5.93 8.65 -11.57
N SER A 254 -5.17 8.74 -12.66
CA SER A 254 -5.69 9.31 -13.91
C SER A 254 -6.91 8.54 -14.43
N HIS A 255 -7.80 9.15 -15.21
CA HIS A 255 -8.92 8.46 -15.89
C HIS A 255 -9.87 7.63 -14.99
N MET A 256 -9.89 7.87 -13.68
CA MET A 256 -10.74 7.09 -12.73
C MET A 256 -12.23 7.45 -12.79
N LYS A 257 -12.59 8.59 -13.40
CA LYS A 257 -13.99 9.06 -13.52
C LYS A 257 -14.90 8.09 -14.31
N LYS A 258 -14.33 7.26 -15.20
CA LYS A 258 -15.08 6.29 -16.04
C LYS A 258 -14.51 4.86 -15.92
N ARG A 259 -13.94 4.54 -14.77
CA ARG A 259 -13.27 3.26 -14.51
C ARG A 259 -14.21 2.07 -14.58
N GLY A 260 -13.73 0.95 -15.13
CA GLY A 260 -14.38 -0.35 -15.03
C GLY A 260 -14.19 -1.02 -13.68
N ALA A 261 -14.88 -2.14 -13.46
CA ALA A 261 -14.88 -2.87 -12.19
C ALA A 261 -13.48 -3.24 -11.68
N ASN A 262 -12.58 -3.76 -12.54
CA ASN A 262 -11.25 -4.18 -12.10
C ASN A 262 -10.39 -3.00 -11.63
N LEU A 263 -10.37 -1.91 -12.39
CA LEU A 263 -9.65 -0.70 -12.01
C LEU A 263 -10.27 -0.06 -10.75
N ASN A 264 -11.60 -0.12 -10.60
CA ASN A 264 -12.29 0.30 -9.38
C ASN A 264 -11.87 -0.53 -8.16
N SER A 265 -11.73 -1.85 -8.32
CA SER A 265 -11.32 -2.78 -7.26
C SER A 265 -9.84 -2.69 -6.92
N ALA A 266 -8.98 -2.32 -7.87
CA ALA A 266 -7.55 -2.16 -7.62
C ALA A 266 -7.25 -0.95 -6.73
N TYR A 267 -8.00 0.15 -6.85
CA TYR A 267 -7.82 1.36 -6.04
C TYR A 267 -8.86 1.45 -4.92
N LYS A 268 -8.42 1.25 -3.68
CA LYS A 268 -9.29 1.13 -2.49
C LYS A 268 -9.00 2.24 -1.48
N LYS A 269 -10.01 2.62 -0.71
CA LYS A 269 -9.80 3.44 0.50
C LYS A 269 -9.14 2.60 1.59
N LEU A 270 -8.44 3.27 2.52
CA LEU A 270 -8.01 2.65 3.77
C LEU A 270 -9.26 2.30 4.62
N PRO A 271 -9.39 1.07 5.16
CA PRO A 271 -10.51 0.73 6.04
C PRO A 271 -10.46 1.59 7.29
N GLY A 272 -11.62 1.96 7.85
CA GLY A 272 -11.72 2.87 8.99
C GLY A 272 -11.55 4.36 8.65
N VAL A 273 -11.41 4.71 7.37
CA VAL A 273 -11.45 6.10 6.90
C VAL A 273 -12.76 6.38 6.18
N SER A 274 -13.48 7.41 6.63
CA SER A 274 -14.76 7.82 6.05
C SER A 274 -14.85 9.34 5.94
N LEU A 275 -15.75 9.83 5.09
CA LEU A 275 -16.01 11.26 4.95
C LEU A 275 -17.51 11.53 5.11
N THR A 276 -17.84 12.70 5.61
CA THR A 276 -19.21 13.17 5.78
C THR A 276 -19.37 14.57 5.21
N VAL A 277 -20.56 14.89 4.70
CA VAL A 277 -20.94 16.25 4.31
C VAL A 277 -21.93 16.81 5.32
N LYS A 278 -21.72 18.05 5.74
CA LYS A 278 -22.60 18.87 6.59
C LYS A 278 -23.45 19.78 5.69
N PRO A 279 -24.74 19.44 5.46
CA PRO A 279 -25.58 20.16 4.50
C PRO A 279 -25.75 21.65 4.81
N ASP A 280 -25.83 21.98 6.09
CA ASP A 280 -25.97 23.32 6.65
C ASP A 280 -24.80 24.25 6.33
N LEU A 281 -23.59 23.70 6.17
CA LEU A 281 -22.40 24.47 5.79
C LEU A 281 -22.16 24.47 4.27
N CYS A 282 -22.89 23.66 3.50
CA CYS A 282 -22.65 23.52 2.08
C CYS A 282 -23.32 24.65 1.29
N ASN A 283 -22.53 25.44 0.56
CA ASN A 283 -23.04 26.50 -0.30
C ASN A 283 -23.29 26.07 -1.76
N GLY A 284 -23.17 24.77 -2.06
CA GLY A 284 -23.43 24.24 -3.41
C GLY A 284 -22.41 24.62 -4.49
N CYS A 285 -21.22 25.13 -4.14
CA CYS A 285 -20.26 25.64 -5.14
C CYS A 285 -19.68 24.61 -6.13
N GLY A 286 -19.82 23.31 -5.87
CA GLY A 286 -19.40 22.26 -6.82
C GLY A 286 -17.90 21.94 -6.90
N LEU A 287 -17.01 22.68 -6.23
CA LEU A 287 -15.55 22.45 -6.30
C LEU A 287 -15.13 21.02 -5.94
N CYS A 288 -15.81 20.40 -4.97
CA CYS A 288 -15.56 19.00 -4.58
C CYS A 288 -15.95 17.99 -5.67
N VAL A 289 -16.97 18.31 -6.48
CA VAL A 289 -17.40 17.50 -7.64
C VAL A 289 -16.33 17.56 -8.73
N ASP A 290 -15.87 18.76 -9.06
CA ASP A 290 -14.89 18.98 -10.13
C ASP A 290 -13.56 18.27 -9.85
N LYS A 291 -13.07 18.40 -8.61
CA LYS A 291 -11.79 17.84 -8.16
C LYS A 291 -11.84 16.37 -7.78
N CYS A 292 -13.01 15.72 -7.75
CA CYS A 292 -13.09 14.31 -7.43
C CYS A 292 -12.56 13.43 -8.59
N PHE A 293 -11.34 12.89 -8.43
CA PHE A 293 -10.70 12.04 -9.45
C PHE A 293 -11.51 10.77 -9.77
N ALA A 294 -12.28 10.28 -8.80
CA ALA A 294 -13.11 9.09 -8.91
C ALA A 294 -14.58 9.37 -9.26
N ALA A 295 -14.99 10.63 -9.45
CA ALA A 295 -16.38 11.02 -9.74
C ALA A 295 -17.41 10.51 -8.70
N GLU A 296 -17.01 10.43 -7.43
CA GLU A 296 -17.86 9.99 -6.30
C GLU A 296 -18.48 11.15 -5.52
N MET A 297 -18.39 12.38 -6.04
CA MET A 297 -19.06 13.56 -5.48
C MET A 297 -20.04 14.08 -6.52
N ARG A 298 -21.25 14.44 -6.07
CA ARG A 298 -22.31 15.04 -6.90
C ARG A 298 -23.02 16.14 -6.12
N LEU A 299 -23.73 17.03 -6.82
CA LEU A 299 -24.67 17.95 -6.19
C LEU A 299 -26.08 17.35 -6.27
N GLU A 300 -26.74 17.25 -5.12
CA GLU A 300 -28.14 16.85 -5.00
C GLU A 300 -28.90 17.99 -4.33
N LYS A 301 -29.88 18.56 -5.04
CA LYS A 301 -30.68 19.70 -4.53
C LYS A 301 -29.80 20.85 -4.00
N GLY A 302 -28.69 21.13 -4.69
CA GLY A 302 -27.75 22.20 -4.30
C GLY A 302 -26.76 21.84 -3.19
N VAL A 303 -26.80 20.62 -2.64
CA VAL A 303 -25.89 20.16 -1.58
C VAL A 303 -24.97 19.07 -2.09
N ALA A 304 -23.70 19.08 -1.67
CA ALA A 304 -22.76 18.03 -2.01
C ALA A 304 -23.18 16.68 -1.39
N ALA A 305 -23.15 15.63 -2.19
CA ALA A 305 -23.47 14.27 -1.79
C ALA A 305 -22.42 13.29 -2.32
N MET A 306 -22.23 12.19 -1.59
CA MET A 306 -21.12 11.26 -1.79
C MET A 306 -21.62 9.90 -2.26
N GLY A 307 -20.95 9.33 -3.25
CA GLY A 307 -21.17 7.97 -3.72
C GLY A 307 -20.57 6.91 -2.78
N ALA A 308 -21.10 5.69 -2.86
CA ALA A 308 -20.68 4.57 -2.02
C ALA A 308 -19.22 4.15 -2.28
N ASP A 309 -18.70 4.41 -3.48
CA ASP A 309 -17.37 4.00 -3.93
C ASP A 309 -16.27 5.06 -3.67
N CYS A 310 -16.56 6.04 -2.80
CA CYS A 310 -15.59 7.05 -2.38
C CYS A 310 -14.27 6.42 -1.93
N LYS A 311 -13.15 6.94 -2.48
CA LYS A 311 -11.80 6.44 -2.22
C LYS A 311 -11.11 7.07 -1.00
N ALA A 312 -11.85 7.89 -0.25
CA ALA A 312 -11.40 8.57 0.97
C ALA A 312 -10.04 9.28 0.87
N CYS A 313 -9.74 9.87 -0.29
CA CYS A 313 -8.45 10.51 -0.55
C CYS A 313 -8.28 11.91 0.06
N GLY A 314 -9.33 12.46 0.69
CA GLY A 314 -9.25 13.75 1.39
C GLY A 314 -9.30 15.00 0.51
N ARG A 315 -9.12 14.88 -0.82
CA ARG A 315 -9.09 16.03 -1.74
C ARG A 315 -10.28 16.99 -1.57
N CYS A 316 -11.49 16.46 -1.43
CA CYS A 316 -12.69 17.29 -1.28
C CYS A 316 -12.76 18.05 0.05
N VAL A 317 -12.12 17.54 1.11
CA VAL A 317 -11.99 18.25 2.40
C VAL A 317 -11.09 19.46 2.21
N GLU A 318 -9.95 19.27 1.53
CA GLU A 318 -8.96 20.33 1.28
C GLU A 318 -9.52 21.50 0.44
N ILE A 319 -10.28 21.24 -0.64
CA ILE A 319 -10.81 22.32 -1.49
C ILE A 319 -12.01 23.05 -0.89
N CYS A 320 -12.69 22.49 0.11
CA CYS A 320 -14.02 22.97 0.48
C CYS A 320 -13.90 24.34 1.19
N PRO A 321 -14.36 25.44 0.57
CA PRO A 321 -14.15 26.78 1.14
C PRO A 321 -14.97 27.01 2.40
N THR A 322 -16.07 26.28 2.57
CA THR A 322 -16.95 26.37 3.74
C THR A 322 -16.70 25.30 4.79
N SER A 323 -15.68 24.44 4.60
CA SER A 323 -15.40 23.31 5.48
C SER A 323 -16.61 22.38 5.73
N ALA A 324 -17.52 22.29 4.75
CA ALA A 324 -18.72 21.44 4.83
C ALA A 324 -18.40 19.94 4.75
N ILE A 325 -17.19 19.55 4.34
CA ILE A 325 -16.79 18.15 4.21
C ILE A 325 -15.77 17.84 5.30
N SER A 326 -16.01 16.80 6.08
CA SER A 326 -15.11 16.33 7.14
C SER A 326 -14.64 14.91 6.84
N ILE A 327 -13.41 14.60 7.23
CA ILE A 327 -12.86 13.24 7.20
C ILE A 327 -12.77 12.70 8.63
N HIS A 328 -13.14 11.44 8.78
CA HIS A 328 -13.16 10.71 10.04
C HIS A 328 -12.21 9.52 9.94
N PHE A 329 -11.54 9.31 11.06
CA PHE A 329 -10.58 8.23 11.26
C PHE A 329 -11.07 7.41 12.44
N GLU A 330 -11.12 6.09 12.28
CA GLU A 330 -11.19 5.18 13.41
C GLU A 330 -9.94 5.33 14.30
N ASP A 331 -9.95 4.63 15.44
CA ASP A 331 -8.81 4.55 16.34
C ASP A 331 -7.50 4.21 15.59
N GLU A 332 -6.41 4.88 15.99
CA GLU A 332 -5.12 4.82 15.30
C GLU A 332 -4.54 3.39 15.26
N GLU A 333 -4.69 2.61 16.34
CA GLU A 333 -4.22 1.22 16.37
C GLU A 333 -5.03 0.33 15.43
N ARG A 334 -6.35 0.57 15.34
CA ARG A 334 -7.21 -0.17 14.42
C ARG A 334 -6.89 0.15 12.96
N LEU A 335 -6.62 1.42 12.65
CA LEU A 335 -6.18 1.85 11.32
C LEU A 335 -4.82 1.25 10.95
N PHE A 336 -3.86 1.30 11.88
CA PHE A 336 -2.53 0.73 11.67
C PHE A 336 -2.62 -0.77 11.40
N ARG A 337 -3.36 -1.51 12.23
CA ARG A 337 -3.60 -2.94 12.03
C ARG A 337 -4.22 -3.23 10.66
N SER A 338 -5.24 -2.47 10.29
CA SER A 338 -5.92 -2.64 8.99
C SER A 338 -4.99 -2.35 7.81
N LEU A 339 -4.07 -1.39 7.94
CA LEU A 339 -3.04 -1.11 6.93
C LEU A 339 -2.06 -2.28 6.81
N VAL A 340 -1.49 -2.72 7.93
CA VAL A 340 -0.50 -3.80 7.98
C VAL A 340 -1.08 -5.13 7.48
N GLU A 341 -2.31 -5.48 7.89
CA GLU A 341 -3.01 -6.67 7.40
C GLU A 341 -3.15 -6.67 5.87
N ARG A 342 -3.45 -5.51 5.28
CA ARG A 342 -3.57 -5.38 3.83
C ARG A 342 -2.23 -5.46 3.12
N VAL A 343 -1.17 -4.90 3.71
CA VAL A 343 0.18 -5.05 3.19
C VAL A 343 0.60 -6.52 3.20
N ARG A 344 0.50 -7.20 4.35
CA ARG A 344 0.87 -8.60 4.52
C ARG A 344 0.06 -9.55 3.64
N ALA A 345 -1.17 -9.19 3.30
CA ALA A 345 -2.01 -10.00 2.40
C ALA A 345 -1.49 -10.04 0.95
N VAL A 346 -0.67 -9.07 0.54
CA VAL A 346 -0.21 -8.95 -0.85
C VAL A 346 1.31 -8.94 -1.01
N ALA A 347 2.08 -8.55 0.01
CA ALA A 347 3.52 -8.42 -0.07
C ALA A 347 4.26 -8.85 1.23
N ASP A 348 5.45 -9.42 1.04
CA ASP A 348 6.43 -9.74 2.09
C ASP A 348 7.55 -8.70 2.07
N VAL A 349 7.36 -7.63 2.84
CA VAL A 349 8.29 -6.49 2.93
C VAL A 349 8.96 -6.38 4.31
N GLY A 350 8.85 -7.41 5.14
CA GLY A 350 9.39 -7.41 6.50
C GLY A 350 8.49 -6.76 7.55
N LEU A 351 7.22 -6.49 7.22
CA LEU A 351 6.20 -5.98 8.13
C LEU A 351 5.53 -7.08 8.95
#